data_AF-A0A1V9EBD0-F1
#
_entry.id   AF-A0A1V9EBD0-F1
#
_cell.length_a   1.000
_cell.length_b   1.000
_cell.length_c   1.000
_cell.angle_alpha   90.00
_cell.angle_beta   90.00
_cell.angle_gamma   90.00
#
_symmetry.space_group_name_H-M   'P 1'
#
loop_
_entity.id
_entity.type
_entity.pdbx_description
1 polymer ?
#
loop_
_entity_poly.entity_id
_entity_poly.type
_entity_poly.pdbx_seq_one_letter_code
_entity_poly.pdbx_strand_id
1 'polypeptide(L)'
;MLKNSNQMAVDRIRKDIESIKENETKLYSYLYDLTYQEKTNNVRLLETIYSEFLNDKRSEIKRVALYCLLFGLKIKKPEYRQAALITLTDKASDFDLRLTCVSGLAQAYFATDDKGLLGTLFTIFNDQEEDEDIRTEAFTGMMGIHGINSVELLSKNSNKIVMSMDDIKLENFEQEIKEIKVLLL
;
A
#
# COMPACT_ATOMS: atom_id res chain seq x y z
N MET A 1 23.78 27.78 6.07
CA MET A 1 23.65 27.69 4.61
C MET A 1 22.85 26.48 4.10
N LEU A 2 22.53 25.46 4.93
CA LEU A 2 21.76 24.26 4.51
C LEU A 2 20.24 24.47 4.29
N LYS A 3 19.64 25.56 4.80
CA LYS A 3 18.19 25.83 4.59
C LYS A 3 17.85 26.23 3.15
N ASN A 4 18.80 26.77 2.38
CA ASN A 4 18.55 27.28 1.03
C ASN A 4 18.43 26.16 -0.02
N SER A 5 19.18 25.07 0.11
CA SER A 5 19.18 23.97 -0.88
C SER A 5 17.88 23.17 -0.85
N ASN A 6 17.33 22.93 0.35
CA ASN A 6 16.07 22.19 0.49
C ASN A 6 14.87 22.99 -0.04
N GLN A 7 14.83 24.31 0.20
CA GLN A 7 13.74 25.15 -0.32
C GLN A 7 13.76 25.21 -1.85
N MET A 8 14.94 25.37 -2.47
CA MET A 8 15.06 25.38 -3.93
C MET A 8 14.63 24.05 -4.58
N ALA A 9 14.92 22.92 -3.92
CA ALA A 9 14.46 21.61 -4.40
C ALA A 9 12.93 21.48 -4.33
N VAL A 10 12.32 21.95 -3.24
CA VAL A 10 10.85 22.00 -3.07
C VAL A 10 10.21 22.83 -4.17
N ASP A 11 10.71 24.05 -4.38
CA ASP A 11 10.14 24.99 -5.35
C ASP A 11 10.25 24.45 -6.77
N ARG A 12 11.37 23.77 -7.09
CA ARG A 12 11.55 23.10 -8.38
C ARG A 12 10.56 21.96 -8.58
N ILE A 13 10.42 21.06 -7.60
CA ILE A 13 9.48 19.94 -7.68
C ILE A 13 8.04 20.45 -7.85
N ARG A 14 7.64 21.46 -7.07
CA ARG A 14 6.31 22.07 -7.19
C ARG A 14 6.09 22.71 -8.56
N LYS A 15 7.09 23.41 -9.09
CA LYS A 15 7.02 24.02 -10.43
C LYS A 15 6.89 22.96 -11.53
N ASP A 16 7.65 21.87 -11.43
CA ASP A 16 7.57 20.76 -12.39
C ASP A 16 6.17 20.13 -12.35
N ILE A 17 5.65 19.82 -11.15
CA ILE A 17 4.29 19.28 -10.95
C ILE A 17 3.25 20.22 -11.56
N GLU A 18 3.28 21.51 -11.24
CA GLU A 18 2.32 22.49 -11.75
C GLU A 18 2.31 22.54 -13.29
N SER A 19 3.48 22.38 -13.92
CA SER A 19 3.60 22.39 -15.39
C SER A 19 3.03 21.14 -16.07
N ILE A 20 2.88 20.03 -15.34
CA ILE A 20 2.40 18.75 -15.87
C ILE A 20 1.09 18.27 -15.25
N LYS A 21 0.52 18.97 -14.27
CA LYS A 21 -0.58 18.48 -13.43
C LYS A 21 -1.83 18.07 -14.19
N GLU A 22 -2.10 18.71 -15.33
CA GLU A 22 -3.26 18.42 -16.19
C GLU A 22 -3.01 17.21 -17.12
N ASN A 23 -1.76 16.77 -17.27
CA ASN A 23 -1.40 15.59 -18.05
C ASN A 23 -1.19 14.39 -17.11
N GLU A 24 -2.22 13.55 -17.00
CA GLU A 24 -2.25 12.42 -16.09
C GLU A 24 -1.05 11.48 -16.25
N THR A 25 -0.72 11.05 -17.47
CA THR A 25 0.41 10.14 -17.72
C THR A 25 1.75 10.75 -17.29
N LYS A 26 1.98 12.02 -17.60
CA LYS A 26 3.22 12.71 -17.20
C LYS A 26 3.28 12.90 -15.68
N LEU A 27 2.17 13.28 -15.07
CA LEU A 27 2.09 13.47 -13.62
C LEU A 27 2.33 12.15 -12.89
N TYR A 28 1.65 11.07 -13.29
CA TYR A 28 1.85 9.72 -12.76
C TYR A 28 3.33 9.33 -12.81
N SER A 29 3.93 9.41 -14.00
CA SER A 29 5.33 9.01 -14.23
C SER A 29 6.28 9.85 -13.37
N TYR A 30 6.05 11.17 -13.30
CA TYR A 30 6.87 12.07 -12.49
C TYR A 30 6.74 11.78 -11.00
N LEU A 31 5.53 11.56 -10.49
CA LEU A 31 5.27 11.24 -9.09
C LEU A 31 5.88 9.90 -8.70
N TYR A 32 5.77 8.89 -9.56
CA TYR A 32 6.38 7.57 -9.35
C TYR A 32 7.91 7.71 -9.29
N ASP A 33 8.51 8.36 -10.29
CA ASP A 33 9.94 8.63 -10.37
C ASP A 33 10.47 9.43 -9.17
N LEU A 34 9.66 10.30 -8.58
CA LEU A 34 10.08 11.15 -7.47
C LEU A 34 10.44 10.35 -6.20
N THR A 35 9.86 9.16 -5.99
CA THR A 35 10.23 8.28 -4.86
C THR A 35 11.48 7.46 -5.16
N TYR A 36 11.74 7.14 -6.42
CA TYR A 36 12.83 6.24 -6.83
C TYR A 36 14.09 6.95 -7.29
N GLN A 37 13.97 8.17 -7.80
CA GLN A 37 15.10 8.97 -8.21
C GLN A 37 15.61 9.75 -7.00
N GLU A 38 16.93 9.79 -6.79
CA GLU A 38 17.64 10.55 -5.73
C GLU A 38 17.45 12.09 -5.83
N LYS A 39 16.41 12.57 -6.51
CA LYS A 39 16.03 13.99 -6.59
C LYS A 39 15.88 14.59 -5.19
N THR A 40 15.42 13.80 -4.21
CA THR A 40 15.46 14.16 -2.80
C THR A 40 15.25 12.94 -1.90
N ASN A 41 16.08 12.80 -0.86
CA ASN A 41 15.87 11.81 0.22
C ASN A 41 15.08 12.39 1.40
N ASN A 42 14.47 13.57 1.23
CA ASN A 42 13.70 14.24 2.27
C ASN A 42 12.28 13.65 2.36
N VAL A 43 12.12 12.62 3.20
CA VAL A 43 10.85 11.93 3.44
C VAL A 43 9.71 12.89 3.77
N ARG A 44 9.94 13.93 4.59
CA ARG A 44 8.90 14.91 4.97
C ARG A 44 8.40 15.72 3.78
N LEU A 45 9.31 16.07 2.86
CA LEU A 45 8.95 16.76 1.63
C LEU A 45 8.12 15.86 0.72
N LEU A 46 8.58 14.63 0.50
CA LEU A 46 7.88 13.66 -0.33
C LEU A 46 6.48 13.37 0.22
N GLU A 47 6.37 13.14 1.53
CA GLU A 47 5.10 12.98 2.23
C GLU A 47 4.16 14.16 1.97
N THR A 48 4.66 15.39 2.12
CA THR A 48 3.86 16.60 1.87
C THR A 48 3.31 16.60 0.45
N ILE A 49 4.16 16.32 -0.56
CA ILE A 49 3.76 16.28 -1.96
C ILE A 49 2.71 15.20 -2.22
N TYR A 50 2.96 13.96 -1.80
CA TYR A 50 2.04 12.85 -2.08
C TYR A 50 0.70 13.00 -1.35
N SER A 51 0.69 13.60 -0.16
CA SER A 51 -0.55 13.82 0.60
C SER A 51 -1.55 14.73 -0.13
N GLU A 52 -1.08 15.63 -1.00
CA GLU A 52 -1.93 16.51 -1.82
C GLU A 52 -2.79 15.72 -2.82
N PHE A 53 -2.39 14.49 -3.18
CA PHE A 53 -3.03 13.66 -4.20
C PHE A 53 -3.91 12.52 -3.64
N LEU A 54 -4.08 12.43 -2.32
CA LEU A 54 -4.90 11.37 -1.68
C LEU A 54 -6.38 11.40 -2.09
N ASN A 55 -6.87 12.58 -2.46
CA ASN A 55 -8.25 12.80 -2.90
C ASN A 55 -8.33 13.16 -4.39
N ASP A 56 -7.28 12.88 -5.17
CA ASP A 56 -7.32 13.10 -6.61
C ASP A 56 -8.43 12.22 -7.24
N LYS A 57 -9.16 12.80 -8.20
CA LYS A 57 -10.27 12.11 -8.88
C LYS A 57 -9.78 11.05 -9.87
N ARG A 58 -8.52 11.15 -10.29
CA ARG A 58 -7.87 10.22 -11.22
C ARG A 58 -7.32 9.06 -10.40
N SER A 59 -7.85 7.86 -10.62
CA SER A 59 -7.47 6.66 -9.87
C SER A 59 -5.97 6.40 -9.92
N GLU A 60 -5.32 6.62 -11.06
CA GLU A 60 -3.88 6.44 -11.24
C GLU A 60 -3.03 7.39 -10.40
N ILE A 61 -3.46 8.65 -10.28
CA ILE A 61 -2.75 9.66 -9.48
C ILE A 61 -2.93 9.36 -7.99
N LYS A 62 -4.14 8.98 -7.59
CA LYS A 62 -4.41 8.52 -6.22
C LYS A 62 -3.63 7.24 -5.89
N ARG A 63 -3.51 6.32 -6.85
CA ARG A 63 -2.77 5.05 -6.75
C ARG A 63 -1.30 5.30 -6.46
N VAL A 64 -0.62 6.12 -7.27
CA VAL A 64 0.80 6.44 -7.04
C VAL A 64 1.00 7.16 -5.71
N ALA A 65 0.08 8.03 -5.30
CA ALA A 65 0.18 8.73 -4.01
C ALA A 65 0.11 7.75 -2.82
N LEU A 66 -0.89 6.87 -2.80
CA LEU A 66 -1.03 5.86 -1.75
C LEU A 66 0.11 4.85 -1.76
N TYR A 67 0.55 4.42 -2.94
CA TYR A 67 1.72 3.57 -3.10
C TYR A 67 2.97 4.21 -2.50
N CYS A 68 3.27 5.46 -2.87
CA CYS A 68 4.47 6.14 -2.36
C CYS A 68 4.40 6.36 -0.85
N LEU A 69 3.25 6.77 -0.31
CA LEU A 69 3.08 7.03 1.12
C LEU A 69 3.16 5.74 1.97
N LEU A 70 2.46 4.69 1.57
CA LEU A 70 2.30 3.47 2.38
C LEU A 70 3.33 2.38 2.02
N PHE A 71 3.62 2.18 0.74
CA PHE A 71 4.58 1.15 0.32
C PHE A 71 6.01 1.69 0.31
N GLY A 72 6.24 2.81 -0.40
CA GLY A 72 7.57 3.37 -0.60
C GLY A 72 8.17 3.97 0.68
N LEU A 73 7.44 4.91 1.30
CA LEU A 73 7.87 5.65 2.48
C LEU A 73 7.42 5.00 3.81
N LYS A 74 6.49 4.03 3.76
CA LYS A 74 6.01 3.26 4.92
C LYS A 74 5.43 4.13 6.06
N ILE A 75 4.72 5.20 5.71
CA ILE A 75 4.22 6.19 6.67
C ILE A 75 2.91 5.71 7.30
N LYS A 76 2.94 5.47 8.62
CA LYS A 76 1.80 4.98 9.42
C LYS A 76 0.94 6.11 9.98
N LYS A 77 0.37 6.96 9.11
CA LYS A 77 -0.57 8.00 9.54
C LYS A 77 -2.03 7.53 9.47
N PRO A 78 -2.88 7.90 10.45
CA PRO A 78 -4.31 7.56 10.43
C PRO A 78 -5.02 8.02 9.16
N GLU A 79 -4.66 9.21 8.66
CA GLU A 79 -5.19 9.82 7.43
C GLU A 79 -5.00 8.89 6.21
N TYR A 80 -3.79 8.35 6.06
CA TYR A 80 -3.39 7.55 4.89
C TYR A 80 -3.97 6.14 4.99
N ARG A 81 -3.99 5.59 6.21
CA ARG A 81 -4.69 4.35 6.51
C ARG A 81 -6.17 4.46 6.15
N GLN A 82 -6.84 5.53 6.59
CA GLN A 82 -8.26 5.73 6.34
C GLN A 82 -8.54 5.87 4.84
N ALA A 83 -7.73 6.65 4.12
CA ALA A 83 -7.86 6.81 2.66
C ALA A 83 -7.70 5.46 1.93
N ALA A 84 -6.72 4.65 2.30
CA ALA A 84 -6.51 3.32 1.74
C ALA A 84 -7.65 2.35 2.09
N LEU A 85 -8.11 2.32 3.34
CA LEU A 85 -9.20 1.45 3.76
C LEU A 85 -10.51 1.77 3.05
N ILE A 86 -10.90 3.05 2.97
CA ILE A 86 -12.11 3.48 2.24
C ILE A 86 -12.05 2.98 0.80
N THR A 87 -10.90 3.19 0.14
CA THR A 87 -10.68 2.80 -1.25
C THR A 87 -10.70 1.29 -1.43
N LEU A 88 -10.04 0.54 -0.55
CA LEU A 88 -9.98 -0.92 -0.57
C LEU A 88 -11.36 -1.56 -0.40
N THR A 89 -12.16 -1.07 0.56
CA THR A 89 -13.48 -1.64 0.87
C THR A 89 -14.59 -1.21 -0.08
N ASP A 90 -14.35 -0.20 -0.90
CA ASP A 90 -15.27 0.21 -1.96
C ASP A 90 -15.08 -0.65 -3.21
N LYS A 91 -15.96 -1.63 -3.41
CA LYS A 91 -15.93 -2.52 -4.59
C LYS A 91 -16.13 -1.80 -5.92
N ALA A 92 -16.63 -0.55 -5.91
CA ALA A 92 -16.75 0.27 -7.12
C ALA A 92 -15.48 1.07 -7.45
N SER A 93 -14.51 1.12 -6.53
CA SER A 93 -13.21 1.72 -6.78
C SER A 93 -12.41 0.90 -7.80
N ASP A 94 -11.49 1.57 -8.48
CA ASP A 94 -10.60 0.97 -9.47
C ASP A 94 -9.82 -0.23 -8.89
N PHE A 95 -9.79 -1.33 -9.63
CA PHE A 95 -9.21 -2.61 -9.18
C PHE A 95 -7.74 -2.49 -8.80
N ASP A 96 -6.93 -1.89 -9.67
CA ASP A 96 -5.49 -1.72 -9.48
C ASP A 96 -5.19 -0.82 -8.27
N LEU A 97 -5.99 0.22 -8.07
CA LEU A 97 -5.94 1.08 -6.90
C LEU A 97 -6.29 0.31 -5.62
N ARG A 98 -7.29 -0.58 -5.64
CA ARG A 98 -7.64 -1.44 -4.49
C ARG A 98 -6.51 -2.39 -4.14
N LEU A 99 -5.92 -3.08 -5.11
CA LEU A 99 -4.74 -3.93 -4.90
C LEU A 99 -3.58 -3.14 -4.28
N THR A 100 -3.29 -1.95 -4.83
CA THR A 100 -2.25 -1.06 -4.29
C THR A 100 -2.51 -0.68 -2.83
N CYS A 101 -3.79 -0.50 -2.44
CA CYS A 101 -4.14 -0.22 -1.04
C CYS A 101 -3.82 -1.41 -0.13
N VAL A 102 -4.08 -2.65 -0.56
CA VAL A 102 -3.74 -3.84 0.25
C VAL A 102 -2.23 -3.94 0.43
N SER A 103 -1.46 -3.94 -0.67
CA SER A 103 0.00 -4.06 -0.61
C SER A 103 0.64 -2.90 0.17
N GLY A 104 0.12 -1.68 -0.02
CA GLY A 104 0.57 -0.49 0.70
C GLY A 104 0.33 -0.61 2.20
N LEU A 105 -0.88 -0.99 2.62
CA LEU A 105 -1.20 -1.21 4.04
C LEU A 105 -0.33 -2.32 4.62
N ALA A 106 -0.19 -3.46 3.94
CA ALA A 106 0.66 -4.56 4.38
C ALA A 106 2.12 -4.13 4.56
N GLN A 107 2.66 -3.36 3.63
CA GLN A 107 4.05 -2.91 3.67
C GLN A 107 4.28 -1.84 4.76
N ALA A 108 3.36 -0.90 4.92
CA ALA A 108 3.42 0.11 5.98
C ALA A 108 3.32 -0.55 7.35
N TYR A 109 2.39 -1.49 7.54
CA TYR A 109 2.06 -2.12 8.82
C TYR A 109 2.69 -3.51 9.00
N PHE A 110 3.78 -3.79 8.29
CA PHE A 110 4.52 -5.04 8.44
C PHE A 110 4.95 -5.26 9.91
N ALA A 111 4.70 -6.47 10.42
CA ALA A 111 5.03 -6.88 11.80
C ALA A 111 4.52 -5.91 12.88
N THR A 112 3.26 -5.48 12.81
CA THR A 112 2.65 -4.61 13.84
C THR A 112 1.51 -5.25 14.61
N ASP A 113 1.00 -6.41 14.18
CA ASP A 113 -0.19 -7.05 14.75
C ASP A 113 -1.39 -6.09 14.87
N ASP A 114 -1.58 -5.23 13.86
CA ASP A 114 -2.66 -4.25 13.88
C ASP A 114 -4.00 -4.97 13.73
N LYS A 115 -4.67 -5.22 14.85
CA LYS A 115 -5.94 -5.95 14.94
C LYS A 115 -7.01 -5.42 13.98
N GLY A 116 -7.08 -4.10 13.82
CA GLY A 116 -8.06 -3.47 12.95
C GLY A 116 -7.81 -3.80 11.48
N LEU A 117 -6.54 -3.72 11.04
CA LEU A 117 -6.18 -4.10 9.66
C LEU A 117 -6.30 -5.61 9.43
N LEU A 118 -5.82 -6.42 10.38
CA LEU A 118 -5.97 -7.88 10.33
C LEU A 118 -7.44 -8.27 10.21
N GLY A 119 -8.33 -7.62 10.96
CA GLY A 119 -9.77 -7.85 10.88
C GLY A 119 -10.34 -7.52 9.52
N THR A 120 -10.02 -6.34 8.98
CA THR A 120 -10.47 -5.94 7.64
C THR A 120 -9.99 -6.91 6.56
N LEU A 121 -8.69 -7.23 6.53
CA LEU A 121 -8.14 -8.14 5.53
C LEU A 121 -8.67 -9.57 5.70
N PHE A 122 -8.91 -10.02 6.94
CA PHE A 122 -9.53 -11.32 7.20
C PHE A 122 -10.96 -11.37 6.67
N THR A 123 -11.73 -10.30 6.80
CA THR A 123 -13.06 -10.21 6.18
C THR A 123 -12.98 -10.29 4.65
N ILE A 124 -12.06 -9.54 4.03
CA ILE A 124 -11.87 -9.53 2.57
C ILE A 124 -11.46 -10.93 2.07
N PHE A 125 -10.47 -11.55 2.70
CA PHE A 125 -9.98 -12.89 2.33
C PHE A 125 -11.09 -13.96 2.31
N ASN A 126 -12.06 -13.87 3.23
CA ASN A 126 -13.18 -14.80 3.33
C ASN A 126 -14.42 -14.42 2.50
N ASP A 127 -14.47 -13.22 1.91
CA ASP A 127 -15.57 -12.78 1.07
C ASP A 127 -15.54 -13.51 -0.29
N GLN A 128 -16.49 -14.42 -0.52
CA GLN A 128 -16.54 -15.19 -1.77
C GLN A 128 -17.02 -14.35 -2.97
N GLU A 129 -17.62 -13.19 -2.72
CA GLU A 129 -18.06 -12.24 -3.76
C GLU A 129 -16.99 -11.16 -4.02
N GLU A 130 -15.79 -11.31 -3.45
CA GLU A 130 -14.65 -10.45 -3.74
C GLU A 130 -13.80 -11.06 -4.86
N ASP A 131 -13.12 -10.19 -5.60
CA ASP A 131 -12.15 -10.57 -6.61
C ASP A 131 -11.04 -11.46 -6.03
N GLU A 132 -10.69 -12.54 -6.75
CA GLU A 132 -9.73 -13.54 -6.29
C GLU A 132 -8.34 -12.94 -6.03
N ASP A 133 -7.89 -11.99 -6.85
CA ASP A 133 -6.57 -11.36 -6.69
C ASP A 133 -6.56 -10.47 -5.44
N ILE A 134 -7.66 -9.77 -5.17
CA ILE A 134 -7.80 -8.95 -3.94
C ILE A 134 -7.83 -9.85 -2.70
N ARG A 135 -8.50 -11.00 -2.76
CA ARG A 135 -8.51 -11.99 -1.66
C ARG A 135 -7.12 -12.59 -1.44
N THR A 136 -6.43 -12.92 -2.51
CA THR A 136 -5.05 -13.43 -2.47
C THR A 136 -4.12 -12.40 -1.85
N GLU A 137 -4.21 -11.15 -2.27
CA GLU A 137 -3.40 -10.07 -1.71
C GLU A 137 -3.79 -9.73 -0.26
N ALA A 138 -5.07 -9.89 0.11
CA ALA A 138 -5.50 -9.76 1.50
C ALA A 138 -4.86 -10.84 2.39
N PHE A 139 -4.73 -12.07 1.90
CA PHE A 139 -4.02 -13.13 2.60
C PHE A 139 -2.53 -12.80 2.76
N THR A 140 -1.83 -12.45 1.68
CA THR A 140 -0.40 -12.07 1.76
C THR A 140 -0.20 -10.87 2.69
N GLY A 141 -1.11 -9.90 2.63
CA GLY A 141 -1.11 -8.71 3.49
C GLY A 141 -1.32 -9.04 4.96
N MET A 142 -2.26 -9.94 5.30
CA MET A 142 -2.44 -10.43 6.66
C MET A 142 -1.18 -11.07 7.22
N MET A 143 -0.57 -11.97 6.44
CA MET A 143 0.66 -12.66 6.83
C MET A 143 1.78 -11.64 7.08
N GLY A 144 1.93 -10.63 6.22
CA GLY A 144 2.90 -9.56 6.40
C GLY A 144 2.66 -8.71 7.65
N ILE A 145 1.41 -8.35 7.95
CA ILE A 145 1.07 -7.59 9.17
C ILE A 145 1.34 -8.42 10.43
N HIS A 146 1.10 -9.72 10.37
CA HIS A 146 1.44 -10.73 11.39
C HIS A 146 2.95 -11.06 11.45
N GLY A 147 3.76 -10.41 10.62
CA GLY A 147 5.22 -10.50 10.65
C GLY A 147 5.84 -11.60 9.79
N ILE A 148 5.05 -12.35 9.01
CA ILE A 148 5.58 -13.32 8.04
C ILE A 148 6.06 -12.56 6.80
N ASN A 149 7.36 -12.60 6.54
CA ASN A 149 7.93 -12.01 5.33
C ASN A 149 7.75 -12.91 4.09
N SER A 150 8.02 -12.40 2.89
CA SER A 150 7.82 -13.12 1.63
C SER A 150 8.65 -14.41 1.51
N VAL A 151 9.83 -14.47 2.13
CA VAL A 151 10.69 -15.67 2.12
C VAL A 151 10.09 -16.74 3.03
N GLU A 152 9.64 -16.37 4.22
CA GLU A 152 8.95 -17.27 5.14
C GLU A 152 7.61 -17.75 4.56
N LEU A 153 6.85 -16.85 3.92
CA LEU A 153 5.62 -17.18 3.23
C LEU A 153 5.87 -18.24 2.14
N LEU A 154 6.88 -18.02 1.29
CA LEU A 154 7.29 -18.96 0.25
C LEU A 154 7.70 -20.32 0.84
N SER A 155 8.54 -20.30 1.88
CA SER A 155 9.02 -21.50 2.55
C SER A 155 7.88 -22.30 3.18
N LYS A 156 6.96 -21.63 3.88
CA LYS A 156 5.75 -22.24 4.47
C LYS A 156 4.80 -22.76 3.38
N ASN A 157 4.70 -22.06 2.26
CA ASN A 157 3.88 -22.48 1.12
C ASN A 157 4.57 -23.52 0.21
N SER A 158 5.45 -24.37 0.77
CA SER A 158 6.14 -25.43 0.04
C SER A 158 6.98 -24.94 -1.16
N ASN A 159 7.60 -23.76 -1.04
CA ASN A 159 8.35 -23.08 -2.11
C ASN A 159 7.50 -22.75 -3.36
N LYS A 160 6.18 -22.63 -3.20
CA LYS A 160 5.27 -22.14 -4.24
C LYS A 160 4.94 -20.68 -3.99
N ILE A 161 5.18 -19.83 -4.98
CA ILE A 161 4.78 -18.41 -4.94
C ILE A 161 3.26 -18.36 -4.89
N VAL A 162 2.70 -17.56 -3.98
CA VAL A 162 1.26 -17.30 -3.90
C VAL A 162 0.94 -16.24 -4.95
N MET A 163 0.31 -16.65 -6.05
CA MET A 163 -0.18 -15.74 -7.10
C MET A 163 -1.70 -15.79 -7.24
N SER A 164 -2.35 -16.83 -6.72
CA SER A 164 -3.81 -16.97 -6.70
C SER A 164 -4.28 -17.69 -5.43
N MET A 165 -5.60 -17.78 -5.24
CA MET A 165 -6.17 -18.45 -4.06
C MET A 165 -5.84 -19.95 -4.03
N ASP A 166 -5.79 -20.58 -5.21
CA ASP A 166 -5.43 -22.00 -5.38
C ASP A 166 -3.96 -22.31 -5.05
N ASP A 167 -3.11 -21.28 -4.97
CA ASP A 167 -1.72 -21.44 -4.56
C ASP A 167 -1.56 -21.55 -3.04
N ILE A 168 -2.56 -21.10 -2.27
CA ILE A 168 -2.49 -21.01 -0.82
C ILE A 168 -2.79 -22.36 -0.18
N LYS A 169 -1.76 -22.97 0.40
CA LYS A 169 -1.90 -24.18 1.23
C LYS A 169 -2.26 -23.82 2.66
N LEU A 170 -3.55 -23.55 2.92
CA LEU A 170 -4.04 -23.08 4.22
C LEU A 170 -3.64 -23.96 5.40
N GLU A 171 -3.48 -25.27 5.18
CA GLU A 171 -2.98 -26.21 6.18
C GLU A 171 -1.59 -25.85 6.73
N ASN A 172 -0.77 -25.13 5.95
CA ASN A 172 0.56 -24.68 6.36
C ASN A 172 0.54 -23.37 7.18
N PHE A 173 -0.63 -22.72 7.27
CA PHE A 173 -0.85 -21.43 7.94
C PHE A 173 -1.92 -21.49 9.04
N GLU A 174 -2.33 -22.70 9.46
CA GLU A 174 -3.40 -22.88 10.45
C GLU A 174 -3.13 -22.14 11.77
N GLN A 175 -1.88 -22.14 12.21
CA GLN A 175 -1.48 -21.51 13.46
C GLN A 175 -1.61 -19.98 13.35
N GLU A 176 -1.12 -19.36 12.29
CA GLU A 176 -1.20 -17.92 12.09
C GLU A 176 -2.63 -17.45 11.85
N ILE A 177 -3.41 -18.21 11.08
CA ILE A 177 -4.85 -17.95 10.91
C ILE A 177 -5.57 -18.02 12.26
N LYS A 178 -5.21 -18.99 13.11
CA LYS A 178 -5.78 -19.11 14.45
C LYS A 178 -5.38 -17.95 15.36
N GLU A 179 -4.12 -17.54 15.35
CA GLU A 179 -3.62 -16.39 16.11
C GLU A 179 -4.34 -15.12 15.68
N ILE A 180 -4.45 -14.87 14.38
CA ILE A 180 -5.20 -13.74 13.83
C ILE A 180 -6.66 -13.80 14.31
N LYS A 181 -7.33 -14.94 14.19
CA LYS A 181 -8.72 -15.10 14.68
C LYS A 181 -8.86 -14.77 16.17
N VAL A 182 -7.90 -15.18 17.00
CA VAL A 182 -7.90 -14.87 18.44
C VAL A 182 -7.72 -13.37 18.69
N LEU A 183 -6.91 -12.68 17.88
CA LEU A 183 -6.73 -11.23 17.99
C LEU A 183 -8.00 -10.43 17.68
N LEU A 184 -8.94 -11.01 16.92
CA LEU A 184 -10.22 -10.42 16.52
C LEU A 184 -11.37 -10.64 17.50
N LEU A 185 -11.18 -11.49 18.53
CA LEU A 185 -12.12 -11.68 19.65
C LEU A 185 -11.86 -10.66 20.76
#